data_AF-A0A7C1MWP6-F1
#
_entry.id   AF-A0A7C1MWP6-F1
#
_cell.length_a   1.000
_cell.length_b   1.000
_cell.length_c   1.000
_cell.angle_alpha   90.00
_cell.angle_beta   90.00
_cell.angle_gamma   90.00
#
_symmetry.space_group_name_H-M   'P 1'
#
loop_
_entity.id
_entity.type
_entity.pdbx_description
1 polymer ?
#
loop_
_entity_poly.entity_id
_entity_poly.type
_entity_poly.pdbx_seq_one_letter_code
_entity_poly.pdbx_strand_id
1 'polypeptide(L)'
;VAKIFNVSTGSITKKLKYRRTANPARAFAMYVCQEYGNMSLRDIKQLFGLGHTGSASFSIDKIRQELERGEWKKEVKKLEKFFYMVK
;
A
#
# COMPACT_ATOMS: atom_id res chain seq x y z
N VAL A 1 -5.30 -1.75 6.31
CA VAL A 1 -4.14 -0.83 6.31
C VAL A 1 -4.33 0.41 7.20
N ALA A 2 -5.39 1.22 7.06
CA ALA A 2 -5.63 2.40 7.90
C ALA A 2 -5.41 2.15 9.41
N LYS A 3 -5.99 1.07 9.93
CA LYS A 3 -5.82 0.63 11.33
C LYS A 3 -4.39 0.22 11.71
N ILE A 4 -3.62 -0.34 10.77
CA ILE A 4 -2.22 -0.78 11.00
C ILE A 4 -1.30 0.44 11.23
N PHE A 5 -1.54 1.51 10.46
CA PHE A 5 -0.75 2.74 10.47
C PHE A 5 -1.35 3.85 11.35
N ASN A 6 -2.50 3.63 11.97
CA ASN A 6 -3.24 4.64 12.74
C ASN A 6 -3.49 5.94 11.95
N VAL A 7 -3.96 5.80 10.71
CA VAL A 7 -4.28 6.94 9.81
C VAL A 7 -5.69 6.80 9.25
N SER A 8 -6.25 7.88 8.69
CA SER A 8 -7.56 7.84 8.05
C SER A 8 -7.51 7.14 6.68
N THR A 9 -8.63 6.56 6.26
CA THR A 9 -8.75 5.99 4.90
C THR A 9 -8.55 7.05 3.82
N GLY A 10 -9.05 8.26 4.05
CA GLY A 10 -8.89 9.40 3.15
C GLY A 10 -7.43 9.80 2.95
N SER A 11 -6.58 9.74 3.98
CA SER A 11 -5.13 10.04 3.82
C SER A 11 -4.36 8.94 3.07
N ILE A 12 -4.96 7.76 2.91
CA ILE A 12 -4.41 6.66 2.11
C ILE A 12 -4.86 6.79 0.66
N THR A 13 -6.14 7.02 0.40
CA THR A 13 -6.71 6.98 -0.96
C THR A 13 -6.59 8.30 -1.72
N LYS A 14 -6.58 9.44 -1.03
CA LYS A 14 -6.45 10.76 -1.68
C LYS A 14 -4.99 11.18 -1.82
N LYS A 15 -4.70 11.87 -2.93
CA LYS A 15 -3.43 12.55 -3.13
C LYS A 15 -3.30 13.70 -2.14
N LEU A 16 -2.21 13.77 -1.38
CA LEU A 16 -1.94 14.91 -0.50
C LEU A 16 -1.68 16.16 -1.36
N LYS A 17 -2.44 17.24 -1.09
CA LYS A 17 -2.35 18.51 -1.84
C LYS A 17 -1.04 19.26 -1.59
N TYR A 18 -0.45 19.11 -0.41
CA TYR A 18 0.75 19.83 -0.01
C TYR A 18 1.80 18.86 0.52
N ARG A 19 2.99 18.93 -0.11
CA ARG A 19 4.27 18.31 0.25
C ARG A 19 4.56 16.91 -0.31
N ARG A 20 5.77 16.77 -0.85
CA ARG A 20 6.48 15.54 -1.28
C ARG A 20 6.80 14.61 -0.08
N THR A 21 5.94 14.55 0.93
CA THR A 21 6.18 13.69 2.09
C THR A 21 5.86 12.26 1.71
N ALA A 22 6.79 11.35 1.99
CA ALA A 22 6.57 9.92 1.81
C ALA A 22 5.29 9.50 2.55
N ASN A 23 4.41 8.77 1.88
CA ASN A 23 3.20 8.20 2.47
C ASN A 23 3.35 6.68 2.52
N PRO A 24 4.04 6.14 3.54
CA PRO A 24 4.30 4.71 3.66
C PRO A 24 3.01 3.88 3.73
N ALA A 25 1.99 4.38 4.44
CA ALA A 25 0.69 3.73 4.54
C ALA A 25 -0.01 3.57 3.18
N ARG A 26 0.12 4.57 2.31
CA ARG A 26 -0.45 4.55 0.95
C ARG A 26 0.29 3.59 0.03
N ALA A 27 1.62 3.61 0.05
CA ALA A 27 2.41 2.66 -0.75
C ALA A 27 2.13 1.22 -0.31
N PHE A 28 2.13 0.96 1.01
CA PHE A 28 1.78 -0.35 1.57
C PHE A 28 0.35 -0.76 1.21
N ALA A 29 -0.62 0.16 1.21
CA ALA A 29 -1.98 -0.16 0.77
C ALA A 29 -2.07 -0.58 -0.70
N MET A 30 -1.30 0.05 -1.60
CA MET A 30 -1.24 -0.37 -3.00
C MET A 30 -0.66 -1.78 -3.15
N TYR A 31 0.42 -2.07 -2.41
CA TYR A 31 0.99 -3.42 -2.35
C TYR A 31 -0.03 -4.45 -1.86
N VAL A 32 -0.76 -4.15 -0.78
CA VAL A 32 -1.80 -5.04 -0.24
C VAL A 32 -2.91 -5.30 -1.25
N CYS A 33 -3.38 -4.27 -1.95
CA CYS A 33 -4.39 -4.41 -3.01
C CYS A 33 -3.94 -5.37 -4.12
N GLN A 34 -2.66 -5.33 -4.50
CA GLN A 34 -2.14 -6.24 -5.51
C GLN A 34 -1.99 -7.66 -4.96
N GLU A 35 -1.27 -7.86 -3.85
CA GLU A 35 -0.90 -9.21 -3.42
C GLU A 35 -1.99 -9.99 -2.70
N TYR A 36 -2.87 -9.29 -1.98
CA TYR A 36 -3.94 -9.94 -1.22
C TYR A 36 -5.30 -9.72 -1.88
N GLY A 37 -5.44 -8.68 -2.71
CA GLY A 37 -6.68 -8.34 -3.40
C GLY A 37 -6.72 -8.74 -4.87
N ASN A 38 -5.62 -9.23 -5.44
CA ASN A 38 -5.49 -9.56 -6.87
C ASN A 38 -5.94 -8.42 -7.81
N MET A 39 -5.76 -7.16 -7.38
CA MET A 39 -6.18 -6.00 -8.17
C MET A 39 -5.18 -5.69 -9.29
N SER A 40 -5.70 -5.30 -10.46
CA SER A 40 -4.85 -4.85 -11.55
C SER A 40 -4.22 -3.48 -11.25
N LEU A 41 -3.10 -3.15 -11.90
CA LEU A 41 -2.49 -1.82 -11.80
C LEU A 41 -3.43 -0.70 -12.24
N ARG A 42 -4.36 -1.00 -13.17
CA ARG A 42 -5.38 -0.06 -13.64
C ARG A 42 -6.40 0.25 -12.54
N ASP A 43 -6.87 -0.77 -11.83
CA ASP A 43 -7.83 -0.60 -10.74
C ASP A 43 -7.19 0.10 -9.56
N ILE A 44 -5.94 -0.24 -9.22
CA ILE A 44 -5.16 0.44 -8.18
C ILE A 44 -4.94 1.92 -8.57
N LYS A 45 -4.61 2.21 -9.83
CA LYS A 45 -4.50 3.60 -10.32
C LYS A 45 -5.80 4.36 -10.05
N GLN A 46 -6.95 3.79 -10.41
CA GLN A 46 -8.25 4.42 -10.24
C GLN A 46 -8.60 4.62 -8.77
N LEU A 47 -8.47 3.57 -7.95
CA LEU A 47 -8.80 3.59 -6.52
C LEU A 47 -7.99 4.64 -5.75
N PHE A 48 -6.72 4.81 -6.09
CA PHE A 48 -5.84 5.75 -5.42
C PHE A 48 -5.76 7.12 -6.12
N GLY A 49 -6.41 7.32 -7.28
CA GLY A 49 -6.33 8.58 -8.02
C GLY A 49 -4.90 8.91 -8.49
N LEU A 50 -4.20 7.91 -9.04
CA LEU A 50 -2.86 8.09 -9.61
C LEU A 50 -2.93 8.56 -11.07
N GLY A 51 -1.91 9.31 -11.52
CA GLY A 51 -1.84 9.79 -12.90
C GLY A 51 -1.65 8.65 -13.92
N HIS A 52 -0.76 7.70 -13.60
CA HIS A 52 -0.39 6.59 -14.47
C HIS A 52 -0.26 5.29 -13.68
N THR A 53 -0.43 4.16 -14.37
CA THR A 53 -0.23 2.81 -13.80
C THR A 53 1.23 2.60 -13.34
N GLY A 54 2.20 3.23 -14.01
CA GLY A 54 3.61 3.20 -13.60
C GLY A 54 3.85 3.75 -12.19
N SER A 55 3.03 4.70 -11.71
CA SER A 55 3.12 5.19 -10.33
C SER A 55 2.65 4.14 -9.30
N ALA A 56 1.68 3.29 -9.69
CA ALA A 56 1.25 2.17 -8.87
C ALA A 56 2.36 1.12 -8.81
N SER A 57 2.86 0.69 -9.98
CA SER A 57 3.95 -0.30 -10.07
C SER A 57 5.15 0.11 -9.24
N PHE A 58 5.66 1.33 -9.45
CA PHE A 58 6.80 1.86 -8.70
C PHE A 58 6.59 1.81 -7.18
N SER A 59 5.41 2.19 -6.71
CA SER A 59 5.09 2.18 -5.27
C SER A 59 5.02 0.76 -4.72
N ILE A 60 4.49 -0.18 -5.49
CA ILE A 60 4.34 -1.58 -5.09
C ILE A 60 5.70 -2.28 -5.09
N ASP A 61 6.47 -2.13 -6.17
CA ASP A 61 7.79 -2.75 -6.33
C ASP A 61 8.76 -2.24 -5.27
N LYS A 62 8.65 -0.97 -4.88
CA LYS A 62 9.38 -0.43 -3.73
C LYS A 62 9.09 -1.21 -2.44
N ILE A 63 7.81 -1.45 -2.11
CA ILE A 63 7.44 -2.21 -0.90
C ILE A 63 7.93 -3.66 -0.99
N ARG A 64 7.88 -4.29 -2.18
CA ARG A 64 8.44 -5.64 -2.41
C ARG A 64 9.93 -5.68 -2.09
N GLN A 65 10.71 -4.75 -2.63
CA GLN A 65 12.16 -4.67 -2.37
C GLN A 65 12.47 -4.41 -0.89
N GLU A 66 11.70 -3.55 -0.23
CA GLU A 66 11.87 -3.28 1.20
C GLU A 66 11.51 -4.53 2.05
N LEU A 67 10.49 -5.30 1.66
CA LEU A 67 10.17 -6.60 2.28
C LEU A 67 11.30 -7.63 2.12
N GLU A 68 11.91 -7.71 0.94
CA GLU A 68 13.08 -8.58 0.69
C GLU A 68 14.27 -8.22 1.58
N ARG A 69 14.44 -6.93 1.89
CA ARG A 69 15.44 -6.43 2.85
C ARG A 69 15.05 -6.66 4.31
N GLY A 70 13.86 -7.19 4.55
CA GLY A 70 13.33 -7.52 5.86
C GLY A 70 12.62 -6.38 6.58
N GLU A 71 12.32 -5.29 5.88
CA GLU A 71 11.45 -4.22 6.37
C GLU A 71 9.97 -4.68 6.33
N TRP A 72 9.06 -3.88 6.90
CA TRP A 72 7.59 -4.12 6.90
C TRP A 72 7.09 -5.43 7.52
N LYS A 73 7.96 -6.28 8.07
CA LYS A 73 7.58 -7.56 8.72
C LYS A 73 6.50 -7.37 9.79
N LYS A 74 6.57 -6.27 10.54
CA LYS A 74 5.58 -5.94 11.59
C LYS A 74 4.21 -5.62 10.99
N GLU A 75 4.18 -4.86 9.90
CA GLU A 75 2.98 -4.45 9.20
C GLU A 75 2.31 -5.65 8.51
N VAL A 76 3.09 -6.52 7.88
CA VAL A 76 2.62 -7.78 7.29
C VAL A 76 2.05 -8.71 8.36
N LYS A 77 2.77 -8.93 9.47
CA LYS A 77 2.27 -9.78 10.57
C LYS A 77 0.94 -9.26 11.15
N LYS A 78 0.80 -7.94 11.27
CA LYS A 78 -0.49 -7.33 11.69
C LYS A 78 -1.58 -7.57 10.64
N LEU A 79 -1.25 -7.42 9.36
CA LEU A 79 -2.18 -7.62 8.25
C LEU A 79 -2.70 -9.06 8.18
N GLU A 80 -1.80 -10.04 8.24
CA GLU A 80 -2.11 -11.47 8.24
C GLU A 80 -3.01 -11.84 9.42
N LYS A 81 -2.69 -11.33 10.62
CA LYS A 81 -3.57 -11.47 11.80
C LYS A 81 -4.96 -10.87 11.58
N PHE A 82 -5.06 -9.72 10.89
CA PHE A 82 -6.36 -9.10 10.57
C PHE A 82 -7.19 -9.92 9.58
N PHE A 83 -6.54 -10.59 8.63
CA PHE A 83 -7.23 -11.43 7.64
C PHE A 83 -7.42 -12.88 8.08
N TYR A 84 -7.01 -13.24 9.31
CA TYR A 84 -6.96 -14.63 9.79
C TYR A 84 -6.17 -15.54 8.83
N MET A 85 -5.18 -14.96 8.15
CA MET A 85 -4.29 -15.68 7.25
C MET A 85 -3.04 -16.07 8.02
N VAL A 86 -2.63 -17.32 7.92
CA VAL A 86 -1.29 -17.79 8.32
C VAL A 86 -0.65 -18.31 7.05
N LYS A 87 0.42 -17.65 6.63
CA LYS A 87 1.17 -18.01 5.42
C LYS A 87 2.38 -18.87 5.77
#